data_AF-G4TKJ2-F1
#
_entry.id   AF-G4TKJ2-F1
#
_cell.length_a   1.000
_cell.length_b   1.000
_cell.length_c   1.000
_cell.angle_alpha   90.00
_cell.angle_beta   90.00
_cell.angle_gamma   90.00
#
_symmetry.space_group_name_H-M   'P 1'
#
loop_
_entity.id
_entity.type
_entity.pdbx_description
1 polymer ?
#
loop_
_entity_poly.entity_id
_entity_poly.type
_entity_poly.pdbx_seq_one_letter_code
_entity_poly.pdbx_strand_id
1 'polypeptide(L)'
;MFLSFLSRPTLQSRSLLHAKGSRTRIGPSLPQIFSRLRSALAPRRVKWPRQHKGRVHIPVGGSTKGTTLAFGDYGIRVRGMGKRVTAKQLQVAEAAMRHKTKLIKGSKIHMRIFPDMPVGVKGNETRMGKGKGGFEYWAKWVSTGKVMFELQSPKGALIDKEIAKSILKLAQRKLPVTTDFITKSTPPRIGNMDVLPGVPVKMPGPEFTCTRNTEGIQNQPRC
;
A
#
# COMPACT_ATOMS: atom_id res chain seq x y z
N MET A 1 -32.07 -51.80 -57.55
CA MET A 1 -32.06 -50.49 -58.23
C MET A 1 -30.93 -49.67 -57.61
N PHE A 2 -29.70 -49.90 -58.07
CA PHE A 2 -28.94 -49.10 -59.04
C PHE A 2 -28.28 -47.85 -58.42
N LEU A 3 -26.97 -48.00 -58.20
CA LEU A 3 -25.97 -46.94 -58.14
C LEU A 3 -25.86 -46.24 -59.51
N SER A 4 -25.71 -44.92 -59.51
CA SER A 4 -24.97 -44.15 -60.53
C SER A 4 -24.74 -42.73 -60.00
N PHE A 5 -23.51 -42.34 -59.65
CA PHE A 5 -22.50 -41.79 -60.55
C PHE A 5 -23.04 -40.71 -61.48
N LEU A 6 -22.73 -39.44 -61.15
CA LEU A 6 -22.39 -38.43 -62.15
C LEU A 6 -21.30 -37.51 -61.61
N SER A 7 -20.34 -37.29 -62.51
CA SER A 7 -19.03 -36.70 -62.31
C SER A 7 -19.03 -35.19 -62.58
N ARG A 8 -18.04 -34.53 -61.96
CA ARG A 8 -17.42 -33.19 -62.19
C ARG A 8 -17.33 -32.77 -63.68
N PRO A 9 -17.11 -31.46 -64.06
CA PRO A 9 -16.10 -30.57 -63.45
C PRO A 9 -16.22 -29.01 -63.57
N THR A 10 -15.31 -28.37 -62.81
CA THR A 10 -14.54 -27.12 -63.06
C THR A 10 -15.24 -25.80 -63.45
N LEU A 11 -15.08 -24.79 -62.59
CA LEU A 11 -14.77 -23.43 -63.02
C LEU A 11 -13.59 -22.87 -62.21
N GLN A 12 -12.56 -22.47 -62.96
CA GLN A 12 -11.33 -21.87 -62.51
C GLN A 12 -11.52 -20.45 -61.98
N SER A 13 -10.64 -20.11 -61.03
CA SER A 13 -9.97 -18.84 -60.79
C SER A 13 -10.76 -17.54 -60.89
N ARG A 14 -10.78 -16.80 -59.76
CA ARG A 14 -10.50 -15.36 -59.81
C ARG A 14 -9.88 -14.87 -58.51
N SER A 15 -8.62 -14.47 -58.65
CA SER A 15 -7.97 -13.30 -58.07
C SER A 15 -8.05 -13.06 -56.56
N LEU A 16 -6.89 -13.28 -55.94
CA LEU A 16 -6.34 -12.53 -54.81
C LEU A 16 -6.69 -11.04 -54.88
N LEU A 17 -7.40 -10.52 -53.87
CA LEU A 17 -7.32 -9.11 -53.48
C LEU A 17 -7.38 -8.98 -51.95
N HIS A 18 -6.18 -8.91 -51.37
CA HIS A 18 -5.80 -8.01 -50.28
C HIS A 18 -6.86 -7.69 -49.21
N ALA A 19 -6.94 -8.55 -48.19
CA ALA A 19 -7.44 -8.13 -46.88
C ALA A 19 -6.54 -6.99 -46.35
N LYS A 20 -7.03 -5.75 -46.39
CA LYS A 20 -6.42 -4.63 -45.68
C LYS A 20 -6.51 -4.92 -44.18
N GLY A 21 -5.46 -5.54 -43.65
CA GLY A 21 -5.26 -5.69 -42.22
C GLY A 21 -5.38 -4.33 -41.55
N SER A 22 -6.32 -4.22 -40.61
CA SER A 22 -6.37 -3.12 -39.67
C SER A 22 -5.01 -3.03 -38.97
N ARG A 23 -4.21 -2.03 -39.33
CA ARG A 23 -3.00 -1.65 -38.61
C ARG A 23 -3.42 -1.27 -37.20
N THR A 24 -3.45 -2.24 -36.29
CA THR A 24 -3.34 -1.94 -34.87
C THR A 24 -2.04 -1.19 -34.71
N ARG A 25 -2.13 0.09 -34.32
CA ARG A 25 -0.94 0.88 -33.99
C ARG A 25 -0.31 0.23 -32.76
N ILE A 26 0.63 -0.68 -33.00
CA ILE A 26 1.59 -1.14 -32.01
C ILE A 26 2.43 0.10 -31.68
N GLY A 27 2.00 0.87 -30.68
CA GLY A 27 2.87 1.86 -30.05
C GLY A 27 4.13 1.17 -29.54
N PRO A 28 5.23 1.89 -29.31
CA PRO A 28 6.49 1.27 -28.92
C PRO A 28 6.24 0.40 -27.69
N SER A 29 6.46 -0.91 -27.84
CA SER A 29 6.45 -1.84 -26.74
C SER A 29 7.49 -1.33 -25.75
N LEU A 30 7.04 -0.88 -24.58
CA LEU A 30 7.94 -0.60 -23.47
C LEU A 30 8.89 -1.80 -23.37
N PRO A 31 10.22 -1.58 -23.29
CA PRO A 31 11.16 -2.68 -23.29
C PRO A 31 10.72 -3.71 -22.25
N GLN A 32 10.59 -4.98 -22.68
CA GLN A 32 10.12 -6.11 -21.89
C GLN A 32 10.89 -6.31 -20.56
N ILE A 33 11.98 -5.56 -20.36
CA ILE A 33 12.77 -5.43 -19.14
C ILE A 33 11.91 -5.11 -17.89
N PHE A 34 10.79 -4.40 -18.03
CA PHE A 34 9.93 -4.08 -16.88
C PHE A 34 8.97 -5.21 -16.44
N SER A 35 8.88 -6.32 -17.20
CA SER A 35 7.87 -7.36 -16.96
C SER A 35 8.36 -8.60 -16.22
N ARG A 36 9.68 -8.75 -16.00
CA ARG A 36 10.28 -10.02 -15.58
C ARG A 36 10.87 -10.11 -14.18
N LEU A 37 10.75 -9.06 -13.35
CA LEU A 37 11.04 -9.17 -11.92
C LEU A 37 9.84 -8.70 -11.09
N ARG A 38 8.83 -9.59 -11.01
CA ARG A 38 7.68 -9.42 -10.13
C ARG A 38 8.11 -9.64 -8.68
N SER A 39 8.72 -8.62 -8.06
CA SER A 39 8.89 -8.61 -6.61
C SER A 39 7.53 -8.37 -5.93
N ALA A 40 7.25 -9.04 -4.82
CA ALA A 40 5.95 -8.99 -4.14
C ALA A 40 5.53 -7.57 -3.71
N LEU A 41 6.50 -6.67 -3.52
CA LEU A 41 6.29 -5.30 -3.05
C LEU A 41 6.64 -4.25 -4.11
N ALA A 42 6.09 -4.41 -5.32
CA ALA A 42 6.19 -3.43 -6.39
C ALA A 42 4.84 -3.29 -7.13
N PRO A 43 4.39 -2.05 -7.42
CA PRO A 43 3.18 -1.84 -8.20
C PRO A 43 3.34 -2.34 -9.63
N ARG A 44 2.30 -2.99 -10.17
CA ARG A 44 2.35 -3.61 -11.50
C ARG A 44 2.38 -2.59 -12.65
N ARG A 45 1.70 -1.45 -12.48
CA ARG A 45 1.58 -0.40 -13.51
C ARG A 45 1.76 0.95 -12.86
N VAL A 46 2.66 1.76 -13.43
CA VAL A 46 3.00 3.09 -12.91
C VAL A 46 3.02 4.02 -14.10
N LYS A 47 2.15 5.04 -14.10
CA LYS A 47 2.06 6.03 -15.19
C LYS A 47 3.30 6.93 -15.23
N TRP A 48 3.84 7.31 -14.07
CA TRP A 48 5.01 8.18 -13.94
C TRP A 48 6.06 7.58 -12.99
N PRO A 49 7.17 7.03 -13.51
CA PRO A 49 8.20 6.38 -12.68
C PRO A 49 9.08 7.38 -11.90
N ARG A 50 9.06 8.68 -12.23
CA ARG A 50 9.84 9.72 -11.54
C ARG A 50 8.91 10.68 -10.81
N GLN A 51 8.71 10.49 -9.50
CA GLN A 51 7.84 11.35 -8.67
C GLN A 51 8.61 12.32 -7.76
N HIS A 52 8.07 13.51 -7.51
CA HIS A 52 8.66 14.46 -6.55
C HIS A 52 8.75 13.86 -5.14
N LYS A 53 9.72 14.31 -4.34
CA LYS A 53 10.03 13.71 -3.03
C LYS A 53 8.88 13.78 -2.02
N GLY A 54 8.03 14.81 -2.11
CA GLY A 54 6.91 15.03 -1.20
C GLY A 54 7.30 15.13 0.29
N ARG A 55 6.29 15.08 1.16
CA ARG A 55 6.43 15.02 2.63
C ARG A 55 5.50 13.96 3.19
N VAL A 56 5.82 13.45 4.38
CA VAL A 56 4.92 12.52 5.09
C VAL A 56 3.67 13.28 5.52
N HIS A 57 2.50 12.73 5.20
CA HIS A 57 1.22 13.29 5.61
C HIS A 57 1.04 13.23 7.13
N ILE A 58 0.78 14.38 7.76
CA ILE A 58 0.43 14.51 9.18
C ILE A 58 -1.09 14.74 9.25
N PRO A 59 -1.87 13.83 9.87
CA PRO A 59 -3.32 13.96 9.93
C PRO A 59 -3.71 15.03 10.96
N VAL A 60 -3.82 16.29 10.54
CA VAL A 60 -4.25 17.40 11.41
C VAL A 60 -5.75 17.32 11.70
N GLY A 61 -6.57 16.94 10.71
CA GLY A 61 -8.03 16.83 10.84
C GLY A 61 -8.54 15.60 11.60
N GLY A 62 -7.76 15.01 12.52
CA GLY A 62 -8.24 13.93 13.38
C GLY A 62 -8.50 12.58 12.69
N SER A 63 -7.84 12.28 11.57
CA SER A 63 -8.10 11.04 10.81
C SER A 63 -7.68 9.78 11.58
N THR A 64 -8.64 8.91 11.87
CA THR A 64 -8.46 7.58 12.49
C THR A 64 -8.32 6.46 11.46
N LYS A 65 -8.20 6.79 10.17
CA LYS A 65 -8.16 5.79 9.10
C LYS A 65 -6.88 4.96 9.16
N GLY A 66 -7.04 3.64 9.33
CA GLY A 66 -5.94 2.68 9.35
C GLY A 66 -5.13 2.70 10.65
N THR A 67 -5.69 3.25 11.73
CA THR A 67 -5.07 3.21 13.07
C THR A 67 -5.55 2.02 13.89
N THR A 68 -6.61 1.34 13.44
CA THR A 68 -7.18 0.13 14.03
C THR A 68 -6.83 -1.13 13.24
N LEU A 69 -6.87 -2.27 13.92
CA LEU A 69 -6.73 -3.59 13.29
C LEU A 69 -7.95 -3.89 12.43
N ALA A 70 -7.75 -4.47 11.24
CA ALA A 70 -8.85 -4.88 10.36
C ALA A 70 -8.95 -6.39 10.18
N PHE A 71 -7.82 -7.08 10.01
CA PHE A 71 -7.80 -8.50 9.66
C PHE A 71 -7.27 -9.37 10.79
N GLY A 72 -6.15 -8.97 11.40
CA GLY A 72 -5.50 -9.72 12.48
C GLY A 72 -6.04 -9.42 13.88
N ASP A 73 -5.60 -10.24 14.84
CA ASP A 73 -5.93 -10.08 16.26
C ASP A 73 -4.91 -9.20 16.99
N TYR A 74 -3.68 -9.25 16.52
CA TYR A 74 -2.55 -8.48 17.02
C TYR A 74 -1.88 -7.72 15.88
N GLY A 75 -1.16 -6.66 16.20
CA GLY A 75 -0.37 -5.96 15.18
C GLY A 75 0.61 -4.96 15.76
N ILE A 76 1.24 -4.22 14.86
CA ILE A 76 2.09 -3.08 15.21
C ILE A 76 1.64 -1.81 14.51
N ARG A 77 1.49 -0.75 15.31
CA ARG A 77 1.20 0.62 14.84
C ARG A 77 2.40 1.52 15.04
N VAL A 78 2.50 2.58 14.24
CA VAL A 78 3.52 3.62 14.43
C VAL A 78 3.15 4.49 15.62
N ARG A 79 4.07 4.64 16.59
CA ARG A 79 3.91 5.53 17.75
C ARG A 79 4.56 6.90 17.53
N GLY A 80 5.72 6.93 16.88
CA GLY A 80 6.50 8.15 16.72
C GLY A 80 6.12 8.97 15.49
N MET A 81 7.01 9.90 15.14
CA MET A 81 6.89 10.66 13.90
C MET A 81 6.82 9.72 12.70
N GLY A 82 5.89 10.01 11.79
CA GLY A 82 5.78 9.29 10.54
C GLY A 82 7.07 9.40 9.71
N LYS A 83 7.48 8.30 9.09
CA LYS A 83 8.67 8.24 8.24
C LYS A 83 8.36 7.59 6.90
N ARG A 84 9.30 7.75 5.97
CA ARG A 84 9.33 6.98 4.72
C ARG A 84 9.93 5.60 4.98
N VAL A 85 9.18 4.56 4.68
CA VAL A 85 9.60 3.16 4.84
C VAL A 85 9.84 2.55 3.46
N THR A 86 10.97 1.86 3.28
CA THR A 86 11.34 1.27 1.99
C THR A 86 10.77 -0.14 1.84
N ALA A 87 10.57 -0.59 0.60
CA ALA A 87 10.09 -1.94 0.31
C ALA A 87 11.02 -3.02 0.88
N LYS A 88 12.34 -2.80 0.82
CA LYS A 88 13.34 -3.73 1.38
C LYS A 88 13.17 -3.89 2.90
N GLN A 89 12.92 -2.80 3.63
CA GLN A 89 12.68 -2.85 5.08
C GLN A 89 11.41 -3.64 5.41
N LEU A 90 10.33 -3.43 4.64
CA LEU A 90 9.08 -4.18 4.81
C LEU A 90 9.26 -5.67 4.53
N GLN A 91 9.99 -6.03 3.46
CA GLN A 91 10.31 -7.42 3.15
C GLN A 91 11.14 -8.09 4.26
N VAL A 92 12.16 -7.40 4.78
CA VAL A 92 12.99 -7.92 5.88
C VAL A 92 12.17 -8.09 7.16
N ALA A 93 11.31 -7.13 7.49
CA ALA A 93 10.42 -7.24 8.65
C ALA A 93 9.42 -8.40 8.50
N GLU A 94 8.83 -8.55 7.31
CA GLU A 94 7.91 -9.65 7.01
C GLU A 94 8.61 -11.01 7.06
N ALA A 95 9.79 -11.14 6.45
CA ALA A 95 10.59 -12.37 6.48
C ALA A 95 10.95 -12.78 7.91
N ALA A 96 11.33 -11.81 8.77
CA ALA A 96 11.62 -12.05 10.18
C ALA A 96 10.41 -12.60 10.94
N MET A 97 9.21 -12.06 10.69
CA MET A 97 7.98 -12.59 11.28
C MET A 97 7.65 -13.98 10.74
N ARG A 98 7.72 -14.18 9.41
CA ARG A 98 7.44 -15.48 8.76
C ARG A 98 8.32 -16.60 9.33
N HIS A 99 9.60 -16.31 9.60
CA HIS A 99 10.52 -17.29 10.20
C HIS A 99 10.01 -17.83 11.55
N LYS A 100 9.55 -16.94 12.43
CA LYS A 100 9.04 -17.35 13.75
C LYS A 100 7.63 -17.91 13.71
N THR A 101 6.81 -17.37 12.80
CA THR A 101 5.41 -17.76 12.59
C THR A 101 5.29 -19.16 11.97
N LYS A 102 6.34 -19.66 11.30
CA LYS A 102 6.39 -21.02 10.71
C LYS A 102 6.03 -22.13 11.70
N LEU A 103 6.31 -21.94 12.99
CA LEU A 103 5.97 -22.90 14.05
C LEU A 103 4.46 -22.98 14.31
N ILE A 104 3.73 -21.89 14.08
CA ILE A 104 2.29 -21.76 14.33
C ILE A 104 1.56 -22.00 13.02
N LYS A 105 1.12 -23.25 12.80
CA LYS A 105 0.41 -23.62 11.57
C LYS A 105 -0.89 -22.84 11.43
N GLY A 106 -1.18 -22.37 10.22
CA GLY A 106 -2.43 -21.68 9.89
C GLY A 106 -2.49 -20.18 10.25
N SER A 107 -1.46 -19.65 10.91
CA SER A 107 -1.34 -18.20 11.16
C SER A 107 -0.97 -17.44 9.87
N LYS A 108 -1.47 -16.22 9.74
CA LYS A 108 -1.24 -15.37 8.56
C LYS A 108 -0.73 -14.00 8.99
N ILE A 109 0.20 -13.47 8.21
CA ILE A 109 0.74 -12.12 8.40
C ILE A 109 0.12 -11.24 7.32
N HIS A 110 -0.49 -10.13 7.75
CA HIS A 110 -1.04 -9.12 6.84
C HIS A 110 -0.17 -7.88 6.89
N MET A 111 0.26 -7.41 5.73
CA MET A 111 0.92 -6.12 5.60
C MET A 111 -0.13 -5.07 5.20
N ARG A 112 -0.38 -4.09 6.07
CA ARG A 112 -1.42 -3.06 5.84
C ARG A 112 -0.95 -1.94 4.92
N ILE A 113 0.36 -1.80 4.75
CA ILE A 113 0.98 -0.75 3.93
C ILE A 113 1.63 -1.35 2.68
N PHE A 114 1.37 -0.75 1.53
CA PHE A 114 2.00 -1.15 0.27
C PHE A 114 2.92 -0.03 -0.25
N PRO A 115 4.16 -0.34 -0.66
CA PRO A 115 5.08 0.65 -1.20
C PRO A 115 4.78 0.93 -2.68
N ASP A 116 4.05 2.02 -2.91
CA ASP A 116 3.57 2.48 -4.22
C ASP A 116 4.34 3.69 -4.77
N MET A 117 5.19 4.32 -3.96
CA MET A 117 5.93 5.51 -4.36
C MET A 117 7.30 5.13 -4.95
N PRO A 118 7.61 5.52 -6.19
CA PRO A 118 8.93 5.31 -6.76
C PRO A 118 9.92 6.36 -6.25
N VAL A 119 11.05 5.90 -5.71
CA VAL A 119 12.16 6.76 -5.28
C VAL A 119 13.28 6.66 -6.30
N GLY A 120 13.66 7.82 -6.84
CA GLY A 120 14.83 7.95 -7.69
C GLY A 120 15.96 8.66 -6.98
N VAL A 121 17.17 8.15 -7.15
CA VAL A 121 18.39 8.66 -6.52
C VAL A 121 19.41 8.92 -7.61
N LYS A 122 20.15 10.01 -7.43
CA LYS A 122 21.28 10.37 -8.28
C LYS A 122 22.55 9.84 -7.62
N GLY A 123 23.44 9.25 -8.41
CA GLY A 123 24.66 8.64 -7.89
C GLY A 123 25.54 9.66 -7.16
N ASN A 124 26.15 9.21 -6.06
CA ASN A 124 26.97 10.05 -5.19
C ASN A 124 28.21 10.61 -5.91
N GLU A 125 28.68 9.91 -6.94
CA GLU A 125 29.79 10.29 -7.81
C GLU A 125 29.47 11.48 -8.73
N THR A 126 28.19 11.77 -8.97
CA THR A 126 27.78 12.79 -9.94
C THR A 126 27.50 14.15 -9.28
N ARG A 127 28.05 15.23 -9.87
CA ARG A 127 27.81 16.62 -9.40
C ARG A 127 26.35 17.05 -9.58
N MET A 128 25.93 18.06 -8.82
CA MET A 128 24.58 18.66 -8.88
C MET A 128 24.21 19.15 -10.31
N GLY A 129 22.91 19.23 -10.62
CA GLY A 129 22.41 19.60 -11.97
C GLY A 129 22.08 18.39 -12.87
N LYS A 130 22.05 18.57 -14.20
CA LYS A 130 21.82 17.51 -15.22
C LYS A 130 20.54 16.68 -15.06
N GLY A 131 19.53 17.24 -14.39
CA GLY A 131 18.23 16.60 -14.17
C GLY A 131 18.21 15.57 -13.03
N LYS A 132 17.15 14.74 -13.02
CA LYS A 132 16.83 13.82 -11.93
C LYS A 132 17.38 12.42 -12.17
N GLY A 133 17.83 11.77 -11.10
CA GLY A 133 18.32 10.39 -11.12
C GLY A 133 17.29 9.35 -11.56
N GLY A 134 17.80 8.15 -11.85
CA GLY A 134 17.02 6.97 -12.22
C GLY A 134 16.20 6.43 -11.05
N PHE A 135 15.29 5.49 -11.34
CA PHE A 135 14.52 4.77 -10.32
C PHE A 135 15.42 3.77 -9.58
N GLU A 136 15.33 3.73 -8.25
CA GLU A 136 16.14 2.82 -7.42
C GLU A 136 15.26 1.86 -6.61
N TYR A 137 14.29 2.36 -5.85
CA TYR A 137 13.45 1.53 -4.99
C TYR A 137 12.04 2.08 -4.76
N TRP A 138 11.15 1.19 -4.30
CA TRP A 138 9.79 1.53 -3.86
C TRP A 138 9.76 1.88 -2.38
N ALA A 139 8.96 2.87 -2.02
CA ALA A 139 8.75 3.27 -0.64
C ALA A 139 7.29 3.67 -0.36
N LYS A 140 6.96 3.84 0.92
CA LYS A 140 5.68 4.39 1.37
C LYS A 140 5.89 5.43 2.45
N TRP A 141 5.13 6.52 2.43
CA TRP A 141 4.98 7.38 3.60
C TRP A 141 4.02 6.75 4.60
N VAL A 142 4.49 6.57 5.83
CA VAL A 142 3.66 6.04 6.92
C VAL A 142 3.46 7.16 7.93
N SER A 143 2.21 7.56 8.13
CA SER A 143 1.81 8.55 9.12
C SER A 143 1.83 7.94 10.54
N THR A 144 1.91 8.80 11.55
CA THR A 144 1.77 8.39 12.96
C THR A 144 0.41 7.71 13.20
N GLY A 145 0.39 6.70 14.05
CA GLY A 145 -0.81 5.93 14.39
C GLY A 145 -1.16 4.82 13.40
N LYS A 146 -0.62 4.83 12.16
CA LYS A 146 -0.96 3.80 11.17
C LYS A 146 -0.45 2.42 11.55
N VAL A 147 -1.28 1.41 11.33
CA VAL A 147 -0.91 -0.01 11.45
C VAL A 147 -0.07 -0.42 10.25
N MET A 148 1.05 -1.09 10.50
CA MET A 148 1.97 -1.57 9.46
C MET A 148 1.78 -3.05 9.16
N PHE A 149 1.75 -3.87 10.21
CA PHE A 149 1.59 -5.31 10.13
C PHE A 149 0.56 -5.81 11.12
N GLU A 150 -0.13 -6.87 10.75
CA GLU A 150 -1.05 -7.61 11.60
C GLU A 150 -0.71 -9.08 11.57
N LEU A 151 -0.92 -9.73 12.71
CA LEU A 151 -0.84 -11.17 12.88
C LEU A 151 -2.26 -11.69 13.10
N GLN A 152 -2.69 -12.55 12.20
CA GLN A 152 -3.96 -13.26 12.30
C GLN A 152 -3.71 -14.62 12.94
N SER A 153 -4.50 -14.94 13.96
CA SER A 153 -4.47 -16.25 14.62
C SER A 153 -5.07 -17.34 13.73
N PRO A 154 -4.66 -18.61 13.92
CA PRO A 154 -5.26 -19.73 13.19
C PRO A 154 -6.75 -19.86 13.51
N LYS A 155 -7.50 -20.49 12.59
CA LYS A 155 -8.93 -20.76 12.82
C LYS A 155 -9.08 -21.75 13.97
N GLY A 156 -9.81 -21.36 15.02
CA GLY A 156 -10.12 -22.22 16.17
C GLY A 156 -9.19 -22.10 17.37
N ALA A 157 -8.10 -21.31 17.30
CA ALA A 157 -7.23 -21.06 18.45
C ALA A 157 -6.65 -19.64 18.43
N LEU A 158 -6.63 -18.97 19.59
CA LEU A 158 -5.99 -17.68 19.76
C LEU A 158 -4.50 -17.87 20.05
N ILE A 159 -3.64 -17.07 19.42
CA ILE A 159 -2.22 -17.05 19.75
C ILE A 159 -2.02 -16.34 21.08
N ASP A 160 -1.21 -16.92 21.97
CA ASP A 160 -0.85 -16.27 23.23
C ASP A 160 -0.20 -14.92 23.00
N LYS A 161 -0.60 -13.94 23.82
CA LYS A 161 -0.15 -12.55 23.72
C LYS A 161 1.37 -12.43 23.78
N GLU A 162 2.03 -13.25 24.60
CA GLU A 162 3.48 -13.24 24.76
C GLU A 162 4.20 -13.71 23.48
N ILE A 163 3.70 -14.77 22.86
CA ILE A 163 4.21 -15.29 21.59
C ILE A 163 4.00 -14.24 20.49
N ALA A 164 2.79 -13.68 20.37
CA ALA A 164 2.50 -12.63 19.40
C ALA A 164 3.39 -11.39 19.57
N LYS A 165 3.58 -10.92 20.82
CA LYS A 165 4.47 -9.80 21.15
C LYS A 165 5.91 -10.12 20.76
N SER A 166 6.37 -11.35 21.00
CA SER A 166 7.72 -11.77 20.66
C SER A 166 7.96 -11.90 19.15
N ILE A 167 6.95 -12.25 18.35
CA ILE A 167 7.00 -12.24 16.88
C ILE A 167 7.08 -10.81 16.37
N LEU A 168 6.16 -9.96 16.81
CA LEU A 168 6.07 -8.58 16.36
C LEU A 168 7.30 -7.76 16.78
N LYS A 169 7.89 -8.03 17.96
CA LYS A 169 9.15 -7.41 18.41
C LYS A 169 10.32 -7.66 17.45
N LEU A 170 10.33 -8.78 16.71
CA LEU A 170 11.34 -9.00 15.68
C LEU A 170 11.16 -8.06 14.49
N ALA A 171 9.92 -7.83 14.04
CA ALA A 171 9.62 -6.85 12.99
C ALA A 171 9.97 -5.43 13.44
N GLN A 172 9.63 -5.06 14.69
CA GLN A 172 9.93 -3.72 15.22
C GLN A 172 11.40 -3.35 15.09
N ARG A 173 12.32 -4.30 15.37
CA ARG A 173 13.77 -4.08 15.25
C ARG A 173 14.27 -3.86 13.82
N LYS A 174 13.48 -4.23 12.81
CA LYS A 174 13.83 -4.10 11.38
C LYS A 174 13.26 -2.82 10.75
N LEU A 175 12.32 -2.16 11.43
CA LEU A 175 11.67 -0.96 10.93
C LEU A 175 12.40 0.31 11.41
N PRO A 176 12.44 1.38 10.60
CA PRO A 176 13.10 2.65 10.97
C PRO A 176 12.25 3.54 11.90
N VAL A 177 11.07 3.08 12.30
CA VAL A 177 10.06 3.83 13.06
C VAL A 177 9.82 3.19 14.43
N THR A 178 9.58 4.02 15.44
CA THR A 178 9.12 3.54 16.74
C THR A 178 7.68 3.06 16.62
N THR A 179 7.44 1.85 17.10
CA THR A 179 6.16 1.14 16.93
C THR A 179 5.68 0.59 18.25
N ASP A 180 4.36 0.56 18.42
CA ASP A 180 3.67 -0.02 19.56
C ASP A 180 2.99 -1.32 19.14
N PHE A 181 2.91 -2.26 20.09
CA PHE A 181 2.08 -3.45 19.97
C PHE A 181 0.60 -3.09 20.20
N ILE A 182 -0.29 -3.66 19.40
CA ILE A 182 -1.73 -3.43 19.49
C ILE A 182 -2.54 -4.72 19.50
N THR A 183 -3.67 -4.65 20.18
CA THR A 183 -4.73 -5.67 20.24
C THR A 183 -6.01 -5.11 19.63
N LYS A 184 -7.00 -5.96 19.35
CA LYS A 184 -8.34 -5.51 18.93
C LYS A 184 -9.03 -4.58 19.93
N SER A 185 -8.74 -4.74 21.23
CA SER A 185 -9.25 -3.86 22.29
C SER A 185 -8.56 -2.49 22.36
N THR A 186 -7.43 -2.31 21.67
CA THR A 186 -6.69 -1.04 21.72
C THR A 186 -7.47 0.04 20.96
N PRO A 187 -7.70 1.23 21.55
CA PRO A 187 -8.40 2.32 20.89
C PRO A 187 -7.67 2.83 19.63
N PRO A 188 -8.41 3.47 18.70
CA PRO A 188 -7.80 4.21 17.59
C PRO A 188 -6.92 5.34 18.12
N ARG A 189 -5.94 5.77 17.31
CA ARG A 189 -5.01 6.84 17.67
C ARG A 189 -5.16 8.03 16.72
N ILE A 190 -5.21 9.24 17.25
CA ILE A 190 -5.13 10.47 16.49
C ILE A 190 -3.79 11.13 16.83
N GLY A 191 -2.86 11.12 15.87
CA GLY A 191 -1.49 11.57 16.13
C GLY A 191 -0.88 10.77 17.30
N ASN A 192 -0.53 11.48 18.37
CA ASN A 192 0.01 10.86 19.59
C ASN A 192 -1.05 10.49 20.63
N MET A 193 -2.30 10.95 20.49
CA MET A 193 -3.39 10.75 21.45
C MET A 193 -4.19 9.49 21.12
N ASP A 194 -4.55 8.71 22.14
CA ASP A 194 -5.48 7.58 22.00
C ASP A 194 -6.94 8.07 22.17
N VAL A 195 -7.85 7.60 21.31
CA VAL A 195 -9.25 8.01 21.31
C VAL A 195 -10.06 7.02 22.13
N LEU A 196 -10.40 7.39 23.36
CA LEU A 196 -11.21 6.56 24.24
C LEU A 196 -12.71 6.68 23.88
N PRO A 197 -13.48 5.58 23.89
CA PRO A 197 -14.92 5.64 23.67
C PRO A 197 -15.60 6.46 24.78
N GLY A 198 -16.52 7.35 24.40
CA GLY A 198 -17.30 8.17 25.35
C GLY A 198 -16.66 9.49 25.77
N VAL A 199 -15.38 9.73 25.43
CA VAL A 199 -14.71 11.03 25.69
C VAL A 199 -14.58 11.78 24.36
N PRO A 200 -15.19 12.98 24.22
CA PRO A 200 -14.97 13.80 23.03
C PRO A 200 -13.50 14.19 22.94
N VAL A 201 -12.88 13.97 21.78
CA VAL A 201 -11.48 14.34 21.55
C VAL A 201 -11.39 15.87 21.53
N LYS A 202 -10.78 16.46 22.57
CA LYS A 202 -10.50 17.91 22.58
C LYS A 202 -9.39 18.22 21.59
N MET A 203 -9.78 18.67 20.40
CA MET A 203 -8.82 19.13 19.38
C MET A 203 -8.13 20.40 19.91
N PRO A 204 -6.79 20.52 19.81
CA PRO A 204 -6.11 21.76 20.17
C PRO A 204 -6.43 22.84 19.12
N GLY A 205 -7.47 23.62 19.38
CA GLY A 205 -7.89 24.74 18.54
C GLY A 205 -9.09 25.46 19.17
N PRO A 206 -9.37 26.71 18.78
CA PRO A 206 -10.55 27.43 19.24
C PRO A 206 -11.82 26.70 18.79
N GLU A 207 -12.76 26.50 19.70
CA GLU A 207 -14.07 25.94 19.39
C GLU A 207 -14.88 27.00 18.63
N PHE A 208 -15.14 26.77 17.34
CA PHE A 208 -16.01 27.64 16.55
C PHE A 208 -17.45 27.13 16.65
N THR A 209 -18.33 27.92 17.26
CA THR A 209 -19.77 27.74 17.08
C THR A 209 -20.23 28.56 15.91
N CYS A 210 -20.73 27.89 14.87
CA CYS A 210 -21.49 28.56 13.83
C CYS A 210 -22.88 28.87 14.39
N THR A 211 -23.08 30.11 14.87
CA THR A 211 -24.42 30.61 15.19
C THR A 211 -25.08 31.03 13.88
N ARG A 212 -26.20 30.38 13.53
CA ARG A 212 -27.04 30.82 12.41
C ARG A 212 -27.86 32.02 12.90
N ASN A 213 -27.40 33.21 12.59
CA ASN A 213 -28.21 34.42 12.73
C ASN A 213 -28.94 34.67 11.40
N THR A 214 -30.11 35.31 11.46
CA THR A 214 -30.97 35.62 10.30
C THR A 214 -30.30 36.47 9.22
N GLU A 215 -29.11 37.04 9.49
CA GLU A 215 -28.35 37.93 8.60
C GLU A 215 -27.12 37.26 7.94
N GLY A 216 -26.93 35.95 8.12
CA GLY A 216 -25.86 35.19 7.46
C GLY A 216 -24.99 34.37 8.41
N ILE A 217 -24.10 33.57 7.83
CA ILE A 217 -23.19 32.66 8.55
C ILE A 217 -22.00 33.48 9.07
N GLN A 218 -21.97 33.79 10.37
CA GLN A 218 -20.80 34.35 11.04
C GLN A 218 -20.12 33.27 11.89
N ASN A 219 -18.82 33.05 11.67
CA ASN A 219 -18.01 32.16 12.51
C ASN A 219 -17.38 33.00 13.64
N GLN A 220 -17.87 32.86 14.87
CA GLN A 220 -17.27 33.49 16.06
C GLN A 220 -16.56 32.43 16.91
N PRO A 221 -15.34 32.69 17.43
CA PRO A 221 -14.69 31.80 18.39
C PRO A 221 -15.45 31.84 19.72
N ARG A 222 -15.61 30.69 20.41
CA ARG A 222 -16.09 30.68 21.80
C ARG A 222 -15.09 31.40 22.71
N CYS A 223 -15.59 32.32 23.54
CA CYS A 223 -14.84 32.93 24.65
C CYS A 223 -14.44 31.88 25.69
#